data_AF-A0A3P8WVA5-F1
#
_entry.id   AF-A0A3P8WVA5-F1
#
_cell.length_a   1.000
_cell.length_b   1.000
_cell.length_c   1.000
_cell.angle_alpha   90.00
_cell.angle_beta   90.00
_cell.angle_gamma   90.00
#
_symmetry.space_group_name_H-M   'P 1'
#
loop_
_entity.id
_entity.type
_entity.pdbx_description
1 polymer ?
#
loop_
_entity_poly.entity_id
_entity_poly.type
_entity_poly.pdbx_seq_one_letter_code
_entity_poly.pdbx_strand_id
1 'polypeptide(L)'
;MVLRCTWIWCSLFAAVTLCAAENESPVNSNQNCSSDVKSQFIERVSSDLKRVAECDWSPQQAATLLLTLRNVTELLNDRQKECHIEKPPLCPTPEVPENGGLGCVTVGKRYFCKPMCNHGFDFTFLRRSLLFNECSEQTHNRWNTQYIGGNKLAVCQESALQISGRTSAYFPENQDCLMTKSQLKEAFIKGLITELQSLGIQGKPGTACLICG
;
A
#
# COMPACT_ATOMS: atom_id res chain seq x y z
N MET A 1 -18.32 -3.68 -38.76
CA MET A 1 -17.24 -4.32 -37.96
C MET A 1 -17.87 -4.94 -36.73
N VAL A 2 -18.56 -6.08 -36.88
CA VAL A 2 -19.30 -6.75 -35.79
C VAL A 2 -19.08 -8.25 -35.99
N LEU A 3 -17.85 -8.73 -35.85
CA LEU A 3 -17.57 -10.17 -36.05
C LEU A 3 -16.21 -10.59 -35.46
N ARG A 4 -15.88 -10.19 -34.22
CA ARG A 4 -14.69 -10.71 -33.53
C ARG A 4 -14.86 -11.07 -32.04
N CYS A 5 -15.99 -10.79 -31.41
CA CYS A 5 -16.21 -11.12 -29.98
C CYS A 5 -17.01 -12.41 -29.71
N THR A 6 -17.34 -13.22 -30.72
CA THR A 6 -18.19 -14.42 -30.54
C THR A 6 -17.43 -15.75 -30.42
N TRP A 7 -16.13 -15.74 -30.17
CA TRP A 7 -15.32 -16.98 -30.05
C TRP A 7 -14.46 -17.02 -28.78
N ILE A 8 -15.00 -16.59 -27.64
CA ILE A 8 -14.36 -16.81 -26.33
C ILE A 8 -15.43 -17.25 -25.32
N TRP A 9 -16.06 -18.39 -25.57
CA TRP A 9 -16.93 -19.06 -24.59
C TRP A 9 -16.47 -20.46 -24.21
N CYS A 10 -15.21 -20.82 -24.53
CA CYS A 10 -14.58 -22.07 -24.06
C CYS A 10 -13.26 -21.88 -23.30
N SER A 11 -12.68 -20.68 -23.24
CA SER A 11 -11.37 -20.47 -22.60
C SER A 11 -11.42 -20.09 -21.12
N LEU A 12 -12.60 -19.73 -20.59
CA LEU A 12 -12.78 -19.34 -19.18
C LEU A 12 -13.26 -20.49 -18.27
N PHE A 13 -13.63 -21.65 -18.82
CA PHE A 13 -13.93 -22.85 -18.02
C PHE A 13 -12.74 -23.80 -17.86
N ALA A 14 -11.69 -23.67 -18.69
CA ALA A 14 -10.51 -24.53 -18.62
C ALA A 14 -9.49 -24.13 -17.53
N ALA A 15 -9.63 -22.93 -16.93
CA ALA A 15 -8.78 -22.50 -15.82
C ALA A 15 -9.35 -22.85 -14.43
N VAL A 16 -10.59 -23.36 -14.34
CA VAL A 16 -11.23 -23.75 -13.07
C VAL A 16 -11.38 -25.28 -12.92
N THR A 17 -11.01 -26.08 -13.94
CA THR A 17 -11.16 -27.55 -13.93
C THR A 17 -9.87 -28.35 -13.77
N LEU A 18 -8.74 -27.73 -13.41
CA LEU A 18 -7.51 -28.47 -13.06
C LEU A 18 -7.48 -29.00 -11.61
N CYS A 19 -8.60 -28.97 -10.89
CA CYS A 19 -8.72 -29.59 -9.55
C CYS A 19 -9.83 -30.65 -9.43
N ALA A 20 -10.43 -31.13 -10.52
CA ALA A 20 -11.53 -32.11 -10.42
C ALA A 20 -11.43 -33.24 -11.45
N ALA A 21 -10.51 -34.18 -11.21
CA ALA A 21 -10.49 -35.59 -11.64
C ALA A 21 -9.10 -36.14 -11.23
N GLU A 22 -8.88 -37.21 -10.47
CA GLU A 22 -9.69 -38.33 -9.96
C GLU A 22 -8.97 -38.89 -8.71
N ASN A 23 -9.75 -39.54 -7.85
CA ASN A 23 -9.40 -40.59 -6.88
C ASN A 23 -8.68 -40.22 -5.57
N GLU A 24 -9.48 -40.38 -4.50
CA GLU A 24 -9.19 -40.72 -3.11
C GLU A 24 -7.70 -40.90 -2.73
N SER A 25 -7.13 -39.86 -2.12
CA SER A 25 -6.10 -39.95 -1.07
C SER A 25 -5.94 -38.57 -0.41
N PRO A 26 -5.60 -38.48 0.90
CA PRO A 26 -5.65 -37.22 1.65
C PRO A 26 -4.47 -36.33 1.28
N VAL A 27 -4.67 -35.42 0.32
CA VAL A 27 -3.63 -34.47 -0.11
C VAL A 27 -3.60 -33.28 0.86
N ASN A 28 -2.66 -33.36 1.79
CA ASN A 28 -1.98 -32.20 2.36
C ASN A 28 -1.52 -31.29 1.20
N SER A 29 -2.17 -30.17 0.96
CA SER A 29 -1.73 -29.18 -0.03
C SER A 29 -1.60 -27.80 0.59
N ASN A 30 -0.46 -27.57 1.23
CA ASN A 30 0.18 -26.27 1.14
C ASN A 30 0.57 -26.07 -0.33
N GLN A 31 -0.38 -25.58 -1.15
CA GLN A 31 -0.12 -25.16 -2.52
C GLN A 31 0.93 -24.04 -2.46
N ASN A 32 2.13 -24.41 -2.88
CA ASN A 32 3.31 -23.55 -2.86
C ASN A 32 3.10 -22.42 -3.90
N CYS A 33 2.53 -21.29 -3.46
CA CYS A 33 2.45 -20.07 -4.27
C CYS A 33 3.83 -19.43 -4.35
N SER A 34 4.68 -19.93 -5.25
CA SER A 34 6.00 -19.34 -5.50
C SER A 34 5.87 -17.89 -5.99
N SER A 35 6.92 -17.10 -5.78
CA SER A 35 6.96 -15.70 -6.23
C SER A 35 6.73 -15.58 -7.74
N ASP A 36 7.25 -16.52 -8.53
CA ASP A 36 7.15 -16.50 -9.99
C ASP A 36 5.71 -16.74 -10.46
N VAL A 37 4.99 -17.66 -9.80
CA VAL A 37 3.57 -17.93 -10.10
C VAL A 37 2.71 -16.69 -9.81
N LYS A 38 3.03 -15.95 -8.73
CA LYS A 38 2.34 -14.69 -8.38
C LYS A 38 2.59 -13.61 -9.42
N SER A 39 3.85 -13.41 -9.85
CA SER A 39 4.20 -12.41 -10.87
C SER A 39 3.51 -12.70 -12.20
N GLN A 40 3.57 -13.94 -12.68
CA GLN A 40 2.88 -14.35 -13.92
C GLN A 40 1.35 -14.23 -13.83
N PHE A 41 0.77 -14.42 -12.64
CA PHE A 41 -0.66 -14.18 -12.43
C PHE A 41 -1.01 -12.70 -12.54
N ILE A 42 -0.22 -11.82 -11.89
CA ILE A 42 -0.42 -10.36 -11.95
C ILE A 42 -0.35 -9.85 -13.39
N GLU A 43 0.65 -10.29 -14.16
CA GLU A 43 0.80 -9.89 -15.57
C GLU A 43 -0.39 -10.32 -16.43
N ARG A 44 -0.84 -11.58 -16.27
CA ARG A 44 -2.02 -12.10 -16.98
C ARG A 44 -3.27 -11.33 -16.65
N VAL A 45 -3.57 -11.11 -15.36
CA VAL A 45 -4.74 -10.33 -14.93
C VAL A 45 -4.66 -8.91 -15.46
N SER A 46 -3.49 -8.27 -15.41
CA SER A 46 -3.30 -6.91 -15.95
C SER A 46 -3.59 -6.87 -17.46
N SER A 47 -3.07 -7.85 -18.22
CA SER A 47 -3.30 -7.95 -19.65
C SER A 47 -4.77 -8.20 -19.99
N ASP A 48 -5.42 -9.13 -19.28
CA ASP A 48 -6.82 -9.44 -19.49
C ASP A 48 -7.71 -8.24 -19.17
N LEU A 49 -7.46 -7.54 -18.06
CA LEU A 49 -8.21 -6.33 -17.70
C LEU A 49 -8.05 -5.21 -18.72
N LYS A 50 -6.85 -4.99 -19.27
CA LYS A 50 -6.64 -4.00 -20.34
C LYS A 50 -7.45 -4.32 -21.58
N ARG A 51 -7.42 -5.59 -22.04
CA ARG A 51 -8.19 -6.03 -23.21
C ARG A 51 -9.70 -5.90 -22.99
N VAL A 52 -10.15 -6.26 -21.79
CA VAL A 52 -11.56 -6.28 -21.39
C VAL A 52 -12.09 -4.84 -21.19
N ALA A 53 -11.24 -3.89 -20.80
CA ALA A 53 -11.60 -2.47 -20.69
C ALA A 53 -11.95 -1.80 -22.03
N GLU A 54 -11.47 -2.33 -23.16
CA GLU A 54 -11.74 -1.82 -24.51
C GLU A 54 -13.02 -2.40 -25.15
N CYS A 55 -13.69 -3.33 -24.47
CA CYS A 55 -14.92 -3.94 -24.97
C CYS A 55 -16.15 -3.02 -24.81
N ASP A 56 -17.14 -3.21 -25.68
CA ASP A 56 -18.47 -2.63 -25.48
C ASP A 56 -19.20 -3.37 -24.36
N TRP A 57 -19.61 -2.64 -23.32
CA TRP A 57 -20.32 -3.17 -22.16
C TRP A 57 -21.76 -2.69 -22.10
N SER A 58 -22.67 -3.55 -21.68
CA SER A 58 -23.93 -3.03 -21.13
C SER A 58 -23.66 -2.35 -19.77
N PRO A 59 -24.48 -1.36 -19.37
CA PRO A 59 -24.33 -0.71 -18.06
C PRO A 59 -24.29 -1.70 -16.88
N GLN A 60 -25.07 -2.80 -16.96
CA GLN A 60 -25.13 -3.83 -15.92
C GLN A 60 -23.84 -4.66 -15.85
N GLN A 61 -23.24 -4.99 -16.99
CA GLN A 61 -21.99 -5.75 -17.02
C GLN A 61 -20.82 -4.90 -16.49
N ALA A 62 -20.75 -3.63 -16.89
CA ALA A 62 -19.74 -2.70 -16.39
C ALA A 62 -19.83 -2.54 -14.87
N ALA A 63 -21.04 -2.34 -14.33
CA ALA A 63 -21.26 -2.25 -12.89
C ALA A 63 -20.82 -3.52 -12.13
N THR A 64 -21.13 -4.70 -12.68
CA THR A 64 -20.75 -6.00 -12.08
C THR A 64 -19.23 -6.17 -12.03
N LEU A 65 -18.53 -5.80 -13.11
CA LEU A 65 -17.07 -5.86 -13.17
C LEU A 65 -16.44 -4.90 -12.15
N LEU A 66 -16.92 -3.65 -12.08
CA LEU A 66 -16.43 -2.66 -11.12
C LEU A 66 -16.61 -3.12 -9.66
N LEU A 67 -17.77 -3.70 -9.33
CA LEU A 67 -18.02 -4.26 -7.99
C LEU A 67 -17.05 -5.40 -7.66
N THR A 68 -16.79 -6.28 -8.63
CA THR A 68 -15.85 -7.39 -8.44
C THR A 68 -14.42 -6.89 -8.21
N LEU A 69 -13.98 -5.94 -9.04
CA LEU A 69 -12.65 -5.32 -8.90
C LEU A 69 -12.50 -4.60 -7.58
N ARG A 70 -13.54 -3.91 -7.11
CA ARG A 70 -13.56 -3.27 -5.80
C ARG A 70 -13.36 -4.29 -4.68
N ASN A 71 -14.12 -5.39 -4.66
CA ASN A 71 -13.99 -6.42 -3.63
C ASN A 71 -12.57 -7.02 -3.59
N VAL A 72 -12.00 -7.31 -4.77
CA VAL A 72 -10.61 -7.81 -4.88
C VAL A 72 -9.62 -6.77 -4.36
N THR A 73 -9.83 -5.49 -4.70
CA THR A 73 -8.97 -4.39 -4.23
C THR A 73 -9.02 -4.26 -2.71
N GLU A 74 -10.21 -4.32 -2.11
CA GLU A 74 -10.39 -4.27 -0.65
C GLU A 74 -9.61 -5.40 0.05
N LEU A 75 -9.72 -6.64 -0.45
CA LEU A 75 -8.97 -7.79 0.08
C LEU A 75 -7.45 -7.64 -0.05
N LEU A 76 -6.97 -7.12 -1.17
CA LEU A 76 -5.54 -6.88 -1.38
C LEU A 76 -5.03 -5.71 -0.55
N ASN A 77 -5.89 -4.73 -0.25
CA ASN A 77 -5.50 -3.56 0.52
C ASN A 77 -5.13 -3.94 1.96
N ASP A 78 -5.85 -4.87 2.57
CA ASP A 78 -5.51 -5.38 3.90
C ASP A 78 -4.15 -6.08 3.90
N ARG A 79 -3.88 -6.89 2.86
CA ARG A 79 -2.61 -7.60 2.71
C ARG A 79 -1.43 -6.67 2.46
N GLN A 80 -1.61 -5.64 1.64
CA GLN A 80 -0.52 -4.69 1.45
C GLN A 80 -0.27 -3.92 2.74
N LYS A 81 -1.28 -3.60 3.55
CA LYS A 81 -1.09 -2.86 4.81
C LYS A 81 -0.27 -3.62 5.87
N GLU A 82 -0.09 -4.94 5.72
CA GLU A 82 0.73 -5.74 6.61
C GLU A 82 2.16 -5.20 6.73
N CYS A 83 2.55 -4.90 7.96
CA CYS A 83 3.88 -4.44 8.30
C CYS A 83 4.30 -5.02 9.66
N HIS A 84 5.32 -5.86 9.64
CA HIS A 84 5.85 -6.55 10.81
C HIS A 84 6.91 -5.71 11.53
N ILE A 85 6.55 -4.49 11.93
CA ILE A 85 7.42 -3.69 12.81
C ILE A 85 7.15 -4.10 14.26
N GLU A 86 8.20 -4.51 14.96
CA GLU A 86 8.20 -4.68 16.41
C GLU A 86 8.08 -3.30 17.08
N LYS A 87 6.85 -2.78 17.20
CA LYS A 87 6.59 -1.53 17.90
C LYS A 87 6.65 -1.72 19.42
N PRO A 88 7.04 -0.69 20.20
CA PRO A 88 6.90 -0.71 21.66
C PRO A 88 5.46 -1.08 22.06
N PRO A 89 5.25 -1.96 23.08
CA PRO A 89 3.93 -2.53 23.39
C PRO A 89 2.84 -1.48 23.61
N LEU A 90 3.21 -0.35 24.21
CA LEU A 90 2.29 0.71 24.62
C LEU A 90 2.01 1.75 23.53
N CYS A 91 2.74 1.72 22.41
CA CYS A 91 2.53 2.67 21.33
C CYS A 91 1.28 2.30 20.52
N PRO A 92 0.30 3.21 20.36
CA PRO A 92 -0.87 2.93 19.56
C PRO A 92 -0.52 2.80 18.07
N THR A 93 -1.25 1.96 17.35
CA THR A 93 -1.08 1.82 15.89
C THR A 93 -1.46 3.13 15.21
N PRO A 94 -0.58 3.72 14.39
CA PRO A 94 -0.87 4.97 13.70
C PRO A 94 -1.86 4.74 12.56
N GLU A 95 -2.73 5.71 12.32
CA GLU A 95 -3.59 5.70 11.14
C GLU A 95 -2.79 6.12 9.91
N VAL A 96 -2.94 5.35 8.83
CA VAL A 96 -2.29 5.64 7.55
C VAL A 96 -3.11 6.72 6.84
N PRO A 97 -2.50 7.81 6.36
CA PRO A 97 -3.25 8.85 5.64
C PRO A 97 -3.82 8.30 4.34
N GLU A 98 -5.12 8.53 4.11
CA GLU A 98 -5.73 8.35 2.79
C GLU A 98 -4.99 9.21 1.75
N ASN A 99 -4.92 8.76 0.50
CA ASN A 99 -4.20 9.44 -0.59
C ASN A 99 -2.71 9.69 -0.27
N GLY A 100 -2.10 8.74 0.44
CA GLY A 100 -0.74 8.86 0.89
C GLY A 100 -0.20 7.55 1.44
N GLY A 101 0.77 7.69 2.35
CA GLY A 101 1.42 6.56 2.99
C GLY A 101 2.11 6.93 4.28
N LEU A 102 2.59 5.90 4.97
CA LEU A 102 3.26 6.00 6.25
C LEU A 102 4.54 5.17 6.22
N GLY A 103 5.69 5.86 6.26
CA GLY A 103 7.00 5.23 6.41
C GLY A 103 7.34 5.11 7.89
N CYS A 104 7.41 3.89 8.44
CA CYS A 104 7.68 3.68 9.86
C CYS A 104 8.97 2.89 10.09
N VAL A 105 9.66 3.18 11.19
CA VAL A 105 10.90 2.51 11.62
C VAL A 105 11.05 2.58 13.13
N THR A 106 11.63 1.55 13.74
CA THR A 106 12.05 1.58 15.14
C THR A 106 13.54 1.85 15.28
N VAL A 107 13.91 2.63 16.28
CA VAL A 107 15.31 2.83 16.68
C VAL A 107 15.39 2.68 18.20
N GLY A 108 15.99 1.57 18.64
CA GLY A 108 15.92 1.16 20.05
C GLY A 108 14.46 0.95 20.50
N LYS A 109 14.05 1.62 21.59
CA LYS A 109 12.66 1.57 22.11
C LYS A 109 11.77 2.72 21.60
N ARG A 110 12.18 3.42 20.55
CA ARG A 110 11.46 4.57 19.98
C ARG A 110 10.88 4.16 18.62
N TYR A 111 9.62 4.51 18.40
CA TYR A 111 8.91 4.22 17.16
C TYR A 111 8.65 5.51 16.40
N PHE A 112 9.16 5.57 15.16
CA PHE A 112 9.06 6.76 14.32
C PHE A 112 8.23 6.45 13.08
N CYS A 113 7.32 7.35 12.74
CA CYS A 113 6.53 7.28 11.53
C CYS A 113 6.53 8.63 10.81
N LYS A 114 6.81 8.59 9.51
CA LYS A 114 6.77 9.72 8.59
C LYS A 114 5.54 9.56 7.68
N PRO A 115 4.49 10.35 7.89
CA PRO A 115 3.38 10.40 6.95
C PRO A 115 3.78 11.16 5.69
N MET A 116 3.24 10.72 4.56
CA MET A 116 3.51 11.27 3.25
C MET A 116 2.23 11.38 2.44
N CYS A 117 2.09 12.44 1.66
CA CYS A 117 0.95 12.61 0.74
C CYS A 117 1.37 12.32 -0.70
N ASN A 118 0.45 11.74 -1.48
CA ASN A 118 0.65 11.58 -2.91
C ASN A 118 0.72 12.95 -3.61
N HIS A 119 1.28 12.98 -4.82
CA HIS A 119 1.19 14.17 -5.66
C HIS A 119 -0.27 14.55 -5.93
N GLY A 120 -0.56 15.86 -6.00
CA GLY A 120 -1.93 16.39 -6.08
C GLY A 120 -2.64 16.53 -4.72
N PHE A 121 -1.95 16.19 -3.63
CA PHE A 121 -2.44 16.33 -2.27
C PHE A 121 -1.44 17.09 -1.39
N ASP A 122 -1.96 17.84 -0.43
CA ASP A 122 -1.18 18.51 0.62
C ASP A 122 -1.69 18.15 2.03
N PHE A 123 -0.86 18.38 3.03
CA PHE A 123 -1.27 18.24 4.43
C PHE A 123 -2.25 19.34 4.81
N THR A 124 -3.29 18.99 5.56
CA THR A 124 -4.29 19.94 6.08
C THR A 124 -3.75 20.90 7.15
N PHE A 125 -2.50 20.72 7.58
CA PHE A 125 -1.83 21.58 8.55
C PHE A 125 -0.32 21.66 8.28
N LEU A 126 0.29 22.77 8.66
CA LEU A 126 1.73 23.01 8.51
C LEU A 126 2.53 22.02 9.35
N ARG A 127 3.45 21.29 8.70
CA ARG A 127 4.32 20.31 9.34
C ARG A 127 5.74 20.28 8.80
N ARG A 128 6.19 21.36 8.15
CA ARG A 128 7.54 21.48 7.55
C ARG A 128 8.67 21.09 8.51
N SER A 129 8.53 21.39 9.80
CA SER A 129 9.53 21.08 10.82
C SER A 129 9.35 19.70 11.48
N LEU A 130 8.20 19.04 11.29
CA LEU A 130 7.86 17.76 11.91
C LEU A 130 7.69 16.66 10.86
N LEU A 131 8.83 16.15 10.39
CA LEU A 131 8.86 15.10 9.37
C LEU A 131 8.48 13.73 9.94
N PHE A 132 8.98 13.42 11.14
CA PHE A 132 8.66 12.18 11.83
C PHE A 132 7.85 12.47 13.08
N ASN A 133 6.82 11.66 13.28
CA ASN A 133 6.16 11.53 14.56
C ASN A 133 6.81 10.41 15.35
N GLU A 134 7.00 10.62 16.64
CA GLU A 134 7.57 9.68 17.58
C GLU A 134 6.51 9.17 18.54
N CYS A 135 6.57 7.88 18.84
CA CYS A 135 6.00 7.28 20.02
C CYS A 135 7.08 6.52 20.80
N SER A 136 7.26 6.87 22.06
CA SER A 136 8.20 6.24 22.98
C SER A 136 7.81 6.53 24.43
N GLU A 137 8.55 5.99 25.39
CA GLU A 137 8.39 6.33 26.81
C GLU A 137 8.54 7.85 27.06
N GLN A 138 9.41 8.53 26.29
CA GLN A 138 9.62 9.99 26.39
C GLN A 138 8.37 10.78 25.97
N THR A 139 7.57 10.25 25.05
CA THR A 139 6.30 10.84 24.64
C THR A 139 5.11 10.25 25.42
N HIS A 140 5.38 9.63 26.58
CA HIS A 140 4.39 8.93 27.40
C HIS A 140 3.59 7.88 26.61
N ASN A 141 4.26 7.20 25.68
CA ASN A 141 3.69 6.20 24.78
C ASN A 141 2.54 6.74 23.91
N ARG A 142 2.59 8.03 23.56
CA ARG A 142 1.65 8.67 22.63
C ARG A 142 2.39 9.26 21.44
N TRP A 143 1.70 9.40 20.32
CA TRP A 143 2.25 10.10 19.17
C TRP A 143 2.40 11.59 19.47
N ASN A 144 3.59 12.15 19.23
CA ASN A 144 3.85 13.59 19.34
C ASN A 144 3.30 14.40 18.13
N THR A 145 2.14 13.99 17.60
CA THR A 145 1.50 14.64 16.46
C THR A 145 0.92 16.01 16.81
N GLN A 146 0.94 16.92 15.84
CA GLN A 146 0.26 18.22 15.94
C GLN A 146 -1.24 18.12 15.65
N TYR A 147 -1.69 16.98 15.12
CA TYR A 147 -3.08 16.76 14.77
C TYR A 147 -3.89 16.32 15.99
N ILE A 148 -4.97 17.04 16.29
CA ILE A 148 -5.92 16.66 17.32
C ILE A 148 -6.88 15.62 16.72
N GLY A 149 -6.54 14.34 16.86
CA GLY A 149 -7.35 13.26 16.27
C GLY A 149 -6.89 11.85 16.63
N GLY A 150 -6.40 11.64 17.84
CA GLY A 150 -5.98 10.32 18.31
C GLY A 150 -4.70 9.84 17.62
N ASN A 151 -4.81 8.76 16.83
CA ASN A 151 -3.66 8.08 16.20
C ASN A 151 -3.36 8.58 14.79
N LYS A 152 -4.13 9.56 14.31
CA LYS A 152 -3.96 10.20 13.01
C LYS A 152 -2.76 11.14 13.02
N LEU A 153 -1.74 10.78 12.23
CA LEU A 153 -0.48 11.53 12.14
C LEU A 153 -0.51 12.64 11.09
N ALA A 154 -1.40 12.51 10.10
CA ALA A 154 -1.60 13.48 9.04
C ALA A 154 -2.95 13.25 8.33
N VAL A 155 -3.41 14.27 7.61
CA VAL A 155 -4.49 14.17 6.64
C VAL A 155 -4.00 14.77 5.34
N CYS A 156 -4.13 14.03 4.25
CA CYS A 156 -3.85 14.50 2.90
C CYS A 156 -5.16 14.95 2.26
N GLN A 157 -5.19 16.18 1.78
CA GLN A 157 -6.34 16.78 1.10
C GLN A 157 -5.91 17.22 -0.30
N GLU A 158 -6.82 17.09 -1.27
CA GLU A 158 -6.56 17.57 -2.63
C GLU A 158 -6.10 19.02 -2.62
N SER A 159 -5.00 19.26 -3.31
CA SER A 159 -4.41 20.60 -3.44
C SER A 159 -3.53 20.65 -4.67
N ALA A 160 -3.69 21.72 -5.46
CA ALA A 160 -2.81 21.98 -6.59
C ALA A 160 -1.36 22.34 -6.17
N LEU A 161 -1.17 22.74 -4.90
CA LEU A 161 0.13 23.15 -4.37
C LEU A 161 0.48 22.38 -3.10
N GLN A 162 1.76 22.00 -2.96
CA GLN A 162 2.31 21.30 -1.81
C GLN A 162 3.15 22.26 -0.96
N ILE A 163 2.51 22.92 0.00
CA ILE A 163 3.14 23.97 0.82
C ILE A 163 3.27 23.56 2.29
N SER A 164 2.45 22.65 2.78
CA SER A 164 2.37 22.39 4.22
C SER A 164 3.52 21.54 4.78
N GLY A 165 4.17 20.73 3.95
CA GLY A 165 5.29 19.85 4.30
C GLY A 165 6.61 20.25 3.62
N ARG A 166 7.69 19.54 3.95
CA ARG A 166 8.92 19.57 3.13
C ARG A 166 8.74 18.69 1.91
N THR A 167 9.51 18.94 0.85
CA THR A 167 9.50 18.15 -0.39
C THR A 167 9.63 16.64 -0.14
N SER A 168 10.44 16.21 0.82
CA SER A 168 10.60 14.79 1.15
C SER A 168 9.35 14.14 1.77
N ALA A 169 8.37 14.92 2.23
CA ALA A 169 7.11 14.44 2.81
C ALA A 169 6.03 14.18 1.75
N TYR A 170 6.38 14.22 0.46
CA TYR A 170 5.48 13.91 -0.64
C TYR A 170 6.06 12.80 -1.51
N PHE A 171 5.19 12.00 -2.11
CA PHE A 171 5.59 11.17 -3.24
C PHE A 171 5.78 12.07 -4.49
N PRO A 172 6.78 11.78 -5.34
CA PRO A 172 6.99 12.51 -6.59
C PRO A 172 5.78 12.46 -7.53
N GLU A 173 5.69 13.38 -8.50
CA GLU A 173 4.55 13.49 -9.43
C GLU A 173 4.21 12.21 -10.19
N ASN A 174 5.22 11.42 -10.55
CA ASN A 174 5.06 10.16 -11.28
C ASN A 174 4.97 8.92 -10.37
N GLN A 175 4.79 9.11 -9.06
CA GLN A 175 4.78 8.05 -8.06
C GLN A 175 3.67 8.28 -7.04
N ASP A 176 3.05 7.20 -6.60
CA ASP A 176 2.22 7.18 -5.41
C ASP A 176 2.80 6.17 -4.39
N CYS A 177 2.14 6.03 -3.25
CA CYS A 177 2.57 5.06 -2.26
C CYS A 177 2.62 3.63 -2.79
N LEU A 178 1.62 3.17 -3.55
CA LEU A 178 1.55 1.78 -4.02
C LEU A 178 2.62 1.48 -5.09
N MET A 179 2.85 2.41 -6.01
CA MET A 179 3.95 2.34 -6.98
C MET A 179 5.30 2.33 -6.26
N THR A 180 5.50 3.21 -5.29
CA THR A 180 6.73 3.24 -4.48
C THR A 180 6.92 1.92 -3.73
N LYS A 181 5.86 1.37 -3.14
CA LYS A 181 5.90 0.11 -2.39
C LYS A 181 6.17 -1.11 -3.26
N SER A 182 5.68 -1.12 -4.50
CA SER A 182 5.87 -2.24 -5.41
C SER A 182 7.23 -2.22 -6.09
N GLN A 183 7.75 -1.05 -6.46
CA GLN A 183 8.94 -0.94 -7.31
C GLN A 183 10.16 -0.36 -6.60
N LEU A 184 9.96 0.50 -5.60
CA LEU A 184 11.02 1.34 -5.02
C LEU A 184 11.13 1.18 -3.49
N LYS A 185 10.55 0.13 -2.92
CA LYS A 185 10.46 -0.07 -1.46
C LYS A 185 11.82 0.01 -0.78
N GLU A 186 12.83 -0.67 -1.31
CA GLU A 186 14.15 -0.72 -0.69
C GLU A 186 14.84 0.66 -0.70
N ALA A 187 14.75 1.37 -1.83
CA ALA A 187 15.26 2.73 -1.97
C ALA A 187 14.53 3.69 -1.02
N PHE A 188 13.20 3.56 -0.92
CA PHE A 188 12.38 4.32 0.01
C PHE A 188 12.81 4.10 1.46
N ILE A 189 12.96 2.85 1.90
CA ILE A 189 13.36 2.50 3.27
C ILE A 189 14.76 3.05 3.58
N LYS A 190 15.71 2.92 2.64
CA LYS A 190 17.05 3.50 2.79
C LYS A 190 16.98 5.02 2.95
N GLY A 191 16.17 5.70 2.14
CA GLY A 191 15.95 7.14 2.23
C GLY A 191 15.32 7.55 3.56
N LEU A 192 14.31 6.82 4.02
CA LEU A 192 13.64 7.02 5.31
C LEU A 192 14.64 6.98 6.48
N ILE A 193 15.48 5.94 6.52
CA ILE A 193 16.50 5.77 7.58
C ILE A 193 17.55 6.88 7.49
N THR A 194 18.01 7.22 6.29
CA THR A 194 19.01 8.28 6.09
C THR A 194 18.49 9.64 6.55
N GLU A 195 17.23 9.97 6.22
CA GLU A 195 16.62 11.23 6.65
C GLU A 195 16.45 11.26 8.17
N LEU A 196 16.04 10.15 8.79
CA LEU A 196 15.93 10.04 10.24
C LEU A 196 17.28 10.27 10.94
N GLN A 197 18.36 9.69 10.41
CA GLN A 197 19.73 9.93 10.90
C GLN A 197 20.19 11.38 10.71
N SER A 198 19.81 12.02 9.60
CA SER A 198 20.15 13.43 9.34
C SER A 198 19.51 14.40 10.34
N LEU A 199 18.40 13.99 10.99
CA LEU A 199 17.76 14.73 12.07
C LEU A 199 18.42 14.49 13.45
N GLY A 200 19.54 13.78 13.49
CA GLY A 200 20.26 13.47 14.73
C GLY A 200 19.67 12.31 15.53
N ILE A 201 18.70 11.58 14.98
CA ILE A 201 18.15 10.38 15.62
C ILE A 201 19.12 9.23 15.36
N GLN A 202 20.00 8.98 16.34
CA GLN A 202 21.03 7.96 16.27
C GLN A 202 20.58 6.63 16.86
N GLY A 203 21.20 5.55 16.38
CA GLY A 203 20.97 4.18 16.83
C GLY A 203 20.86 3.21 15.65
N LYS A 204 20.89 1.90 15.96
CA LYS A 204 20.68 0.86 14.95
C LYS A 204 19.18 0.81 14.60
N PRO A 205 18.79 1.05 13.33
CA PRO A 205 17.41 0.90 12.92
C PRO A 205 16.99 -0.57 12.99
N GLY A 206 15.78 -0.81 13.49
CA GLY A 206 15.09 -2.10 13.40
C GLY A 206 14.39 -2.24 12.05
N THR A 207 13.33 -3.04 12.02
CA THR A 207 12.50 -3.21 10.82
C THR A 207 11.85 -1.89 10.44
N ALA A 208 11.81 -1.61 9.13
CA ALA A 208 11.15 -0.45 8.56
C ALA A 208 10.15 -0.87 7.48
N CYS A 209 9.08 -0.10 7.33
CA CYS A 209 8.01 -0.36 6.38
C CYS A 209 7.52 0.90 5.70
N LEU A 210 6.90 0.69 4.54
CA LEU A 210 5.98 1.63 3.90
C LEU A 210 4.58 1.02 3.91
N ILE A 211 3.61 1.73 4.46
CA ILE A 211 2.20 1.33 4.53
C ILE A 211 1.39 2.35 3.71
N CYS A 212 0.53 1.90 2.80
CA CYS A 212 -0.24 2.79 1.92
C CYS A 212 -1.69 2.92 2.36
N GLY A 213 -2.22 4.14 2.25
CA GLY A 213 -3.58 4.51 2.66
C GLY A 213 -4.63 3.97 1.72
#